data_AF-A0A967SXH1-F1
#
_entry.id   AF-A0A967SXH1-F1
#
_cell.length_a   1.000
_cell.length_b   1.000
_cell.length_c   1.000
_cell.angle_alpha   90.00
_cell.angle_beta   90.00
_cell.angle_gamma   90.00
#
_symmetry.space_group_name_H-M   'P 1'
#
loop_
_entity.id
_entity.type
_entity.pdbx_description
1 polymer ?
#
loop_
_entity_poly.entity_id
_entity_poly.type
_entity_poly.pdbx_seq_one_letter_code
_entity_poly.pdbx_strand_id
1 'polypeptide(L)'
;MQSFLWILLSVAVGYLLLVVLMYLLQSQMIYHPQKSITYTPEDVGLLYEDVTFQTENNLSLHGWYIPSDSKNTILYFHGNAGNISGRLQTIQLLHNLGMDVF
;
A
#
# COMPACT_ATOMS: atom_id res chain seq x y z
N MET A 1 2.78 49.10 -18.77
CA MET A 1 3.97 48.28 -18.44
C MET A 1 3.92 47.73 -17.01
N GLN A 2 3.68 48.57 -15.98
CA GLN A 2 3.60 48.12 -14.58
C GLN A 2 2.48 47.10 -14.30
N SER A 3 1.27 47.29 -14.83
CA SER A 3 0.16 46.34 -14.64
C SER A 3 0.43 44.96 -15.24
N PHE A 4 1.17 44.90 -16.36
CA PHE A 4 1.57 43.65 -16.99
C PHE A 4 2.58 42.87 -16.12
N LEU A 5 3.54 43.57 -15.50
CA LEU A 5 4.48 42.98 -14.56
C LEU A 5 3.77 42.38 -13.33
N TRP A 6 2.78 43.09 -12.78
CA TRP A 6 1.99 42.59 -11.65
C TRP A 6 1.20 41.33 -12.02
N ILE A 7 0.60 41.28 -13.21
CA ILE A 7 -0.10 40.09 -13.70
C ILE A 7 0.86 38.90 -13.79
N LEU A 8 2.03 39.09 -14.41
CA LEU A 8 3.04 38.02 -14.52
C LEU A 8 3.51 37.54 -13.14
N LEU A 9 3.75 38.46 -12.21
CA LEU A 9 4.15 38.12 -10.85
C LEU A 9 3.05 37.33 -10.12
N SER A 10 1.79 37.75 -10.23
CA SER A 10 0.66 37.02 -9.64
C SER A 10 0.52 35.61 -10.21
N VAL A 11 0.68 35.44 -11.52
CA VAL A 11 0.65 34.11 -12.15
C VAL A 11 1.82 33.24 -11.67
N ALA A 12 3.03 33.79 -11.60
CA ALA A 12 4.20 33.07 -11.13
C ALA A 12 4.05 32.64 -9.66
N VAL A 13 3.55 33.53 -8.80
CA VAL A 13 3.26 33.23 -7.39
C VAL A 13 2.17 32.17 -7.28
N GLY A 14 1.08 32.29 -8.05
CA GLY A 14 0.00 31.30 -8.07
C GLY A 14 0.48 29.91 -8.49
N TYR A 15 1.29 29.83 -9.53
CA TYR A 15 1.90 28.57 -9.98
C TYR A 15 2.84 27.97 -8.91
N LEU A 16 3.69 28.81 -8.29
CA LEU A 16 4.59 28.36 -7.23
C LEU A 16 3.81 27.81 -6.03
N LEU A 17 2.73 28.48 -5.62
CA LEU A 17 1.85 28.00 -4.55
C LEU A 17 1.22 26.65 -4.89
N LEU A 18 0.76 26.47 -6.13
CA LEU A 18 0.21 25.20 -6.59
C LEU A 18 1.25 24.07 -6.52
N VAL A 19 2.48 24.32 -7.00
CA VAL A 19 3.56 23.33 -6.96
C VAL A 19 3.92 22.95 -5.52
N VAL A 20 4.04 23.94 -4.64
CA VAL A 20 4.30 23.69 -3.21
C VAL A 20 3.17 22.87 -2.59
N LEU A 21 1.91 23.21 -2.87
CA LEU A 21 0.76 22.46 -2.37
C LEU A 21 0.77 21.00 -2.86
N MET A 22 1.02 20.79 -4.15
CA MET A 22 1.15 19.44 -4.73
C MET A 22 2.29 18.66 -4.08
N TYR A 23 3.45 19.29 -3.86
CA TYR A 23 4.60 18.64 -3.21
C TYR A 23 4.29 18.21 -1.77
N LEU A 24 3.55 19.04 -1.01
CA LEU A 24 3.17 18.73 0.36
C LEU A 24 2.08 17.66 0.44
N LEU A 25 1.18 17.60 -0.54
CA LEU A 25 0.04 16.65 -0.56
C LEU A 25 0.29 15.40 -1.40
N GLN A 26 1.42 15.28 -2.09
CA GLN A 26 1.69 14.20 -3.04
C GLN A 26 1.45 12.81 -2.45
N SER A 27 1.83 12.58 -1.19
CA SER A 27 1.65 11.27 -0.55
C SER A 27 0.18 10.92 -0.37
N GLN A 28 -0.68 11.89 -0.09
CA GLN A 28 -2.13 11.66 0.03
C GLN A 28 -2.80 11.51 -1.34
N MET A 29 -2.22 12.10 -2.38
CA MET A 29 -2.70 11.99 -3.75
C MET A 29 -2.34 10.65 -4.39
N ILE A 30 -1.19 10.10 -4.03
CA ILE A 30 -0.66 8.87 -4.62
C ILE A 30 -1.08 7.64 -3.79
N TYR A 31 -0.95 7.70 -2.46
CA TYR A 31 -1.17 6.54 -1.59
C TYR A 31 -2.58 6.53 -1.00
N HIS A 32 -3.24 5.38 -1.10
CA HIS A 32 -4.60 5.18 -0.57
C HIS A 32 -4.66 3.99 0.40
N PRO A 33 -3.89 4.01 1.52
CA PRO A 33 -3.83 2.89 2.44
C PRO A 33 -5.12 2.74 3.25
N GLN A 34 -5.49 1.50 3.56
CA GLN A 34 -6.59 1.21 4.50
C GLN A 34 -6.02 0.59 5.78
N LYS A 35 -6.39 1.14 6.94
CA LYS A 35 -5.91 0.63 8.24
C LYS A 35 -6.65 -0.63 8.70
N SER A 36 -7.95 -0.72 8.40
CA SER A 36 -8.78 -1.84 8.82
C SER A 36 -8.57 -3.05 7.93
N ILE A 37 -8.27 -4.19 8.54
CA ILE A 37 -8.37 -5.51 7.90
C ILE A 37 -9.85 -5.89 7.88
N THR A 38 -10.46 -5.93 6.70
CA THR A 38 -11.90 -6.23 6.55
C THR A 38 -12.17 -7.72 6.39
N TYR A 39 -11.21 -8.43 5.80
CA TYR A 39 -11.27 -9.87 5.55
C TYR A 39 -9.95 -10.52 5.92
N THR A 40 -9.98 -11.78 6.33
CA THR A 40 -8.82 -12.59 6.68
C THR A 40 -8.79 -13.87 5.83
N PRO A 41 -7.67 -14.61 5.80
CA PRO A 41 -7.61 -15.88 5.08
C PRO A 41 -8.67 -16.90 5.53
N GLU A 42 -9.16 -16.82 6.77
CA GLU A 42 -10.26 -17.65 7.27
C GLU A 42 -11.56 -17.46 6.45
N ASP A 43 -11.83 -16.25 5.96
CA ASP A 43 -13.04 -15.96 5.16
C ASP A 43 -13.08 -16.73 3.83
N VAL A 44 -11.93 -17.23 3.37
CA VAL A 44 -11.79 -18.08 2.19
C VAL A 44 -11.39 -19.53 2.53
N GLY A 45 -11.51 -19.91 3.80
CA GLY A 45 -11.28 -21.26 4.29
C GLY A 45 -9.81 -21.65 4.42
N LEU A 46 -8.90 -20.68 4.48
CA LEU A 46 -7.46 -20.91 4.62
C LEU A 46 -7.03 -20.77 6.09
N LEU A 47 -6.19 -21.70 6.54
CA LEU A 47 -5.45 -21.54 7.78
C LEU A 47 -4.29 -20.56 7.55
N TYR A 48 -4.03 -19.72 8.54
CA TYR A 48 -2.94 -18.76 8.47
C TYR A 48 -2.40 -18.45 9.86
N GLU A 49 -1.17 -17.95 9.89
CA GLU A 49 -0.54 -17.36 11.05
C GLU A 49 -0.53 -15.84 10.88
N ASP A 50 -0.99 -15.12 11.90
CA ASP A 50 -0.85 -13.66 11.96
C ASP A 50 0.55 -13.32 12.46
N VAL A 51 1.33 -12.64 11.63
CA VAL A 51 2.76 -12.42 11.87
C VAL A 51 3.04 -10.94 11.99
N THR A 52 3.67 -10.56 13.10
CA THR A 52 4.21 -9.21 13.31
C THR A 52 5.70 -9.29 13.60
N PHE A 53 6.50 -8.52 12.85
CA PHE A 53 7.96 -8.50 13.00
C PHE A 53 8.52 -7.10 12.84
N GLN A 54 9.75 -6.91 13.33
CA GLN A 54 10.45 -5.63 13.28
C GLN A 54 11.50 -5.65 12.17
N THR A 55 11.59 -4.57 11.42
CA THR A 55 12.71 -4.32 10.52
C THR A 55 13.95 -3.87 11.30
N GLU A 56 15.12 -3.86 10.65
CA GLU A 56 16.37 -3.37 11.25
C GLU A 56 16.28 -1.92 11.76
N ASN A 57 15.40 -1.12 11.16
CA ASN A 57 15.13 0.26 11.58
C ASN A 57 13.90 0.40 12.51
N ASN A 58 13.50 -0.67 13.20
CA ASN A 58 12.42 -0.70 14.20
C ASN A 58 11.03 -0.31 13.65
N LEU A 59 10.74 -0.61 12.39
CA LEU A 59 9.38 -0.52 11.85
C LEU A 59 8.68 -1.84 12.12
N SER A 60 7.52 -1.77 12.78
CA SER A 60 6.64 -2.93 12.97
C SER A 60 5.87 -3.17 11.68
N LEU A 61 6.10 -4.34 11.06
CA LEU A 61 5.35 -4.81 9.91
C LEU A 61 4.41 -5.92 10.32
N HIS A 62 3.25 -5.98 9.67
CA HIS A 62 2.21 -6.97 9.85
C HIS A 62 1.99 -7.70 8.53
N GLY A 63 1.79 -9.02 8.60
CA GLY A 63 1.53 -9.87 7.45
C GLY A 63 0.90 -11.19 7.86
N TRP A 64 0.68 -12.06 6.88
CA TRP A 64 0.10 -13.39 7.09
C TRP A 64 1.01 -14.45 6.52
N TYR A 65 1.26 -15.51 7.27
CA TYR A 65 1.87 -16.71 6.73
C TYR A 65 0.81 -17.78 6.52
N ILE A 66 0.68 -18.28 5.29
CA ILE A 66 -0.39 -19.19 4.87
C ILE A 66 0.28 -20.46 4.35
N PRO A 67 0.37 -21.51 5.16
CA PRO A 67 1.06 -22.73 4.79
C PRO A 67 0.25 -23.59 3.80
N SER A 68 0.96 -24.26 2.90
CA SER A 68 0.47 -25.31 2.01
C SER A 68 1.29 -26.60 2.20
N ASP A 69 1.06 -27.63 1.38
CA ASP A 69 1.83 -28.88 1.40
C ASP A 69 3.21 -28.78 0.70
N SER A 70 3.66 -27.58 0.35
CA SER A 70 4.86 -27.32 -0.44
C SER A 70 6.05 -26.86 0.40
N LYS A 71 7.24 -26.85 -0.22
CA LYS A 71 8.46 -26.25 0.37
C LYS A 71 8.79 -24.88 -0.22
N ASN A 72 7.96 -24.40 -1.14
CA ASN A 72 8.21 -23.16 -1.86
C ASN A 72 7.29 -22.08 -1.30
N THR A 73 7.89 -21.00 -0.81
CA THR A 73 7.18 -19.83 -0.29
C THR A 73 7.23 -18.69 -1.29
N ILE A 74 6.08 -18.08 -1.58
CA ILE A 74 5.99 -16.81 -2.28
C ILE A 74 5.78 -15.70 -1.26
N LEU A 75 6.66 -14.70 -1.32
CA LEU A 75 6.46 -13.42 -0.66
C LEU A 75 5.61 -12.50 -1.56
N TYR A 76 4.40 -12.21 -1.13
CA TYR A 76 3.39 -11.45 -1.85
C TYR A 76 3.16 -10.08 -1.20
N PHE A 77 3.41 -9.02 -1.96
CA PHE A 77 3.13 -7.66 -1.54
C PHE A 77 1.82 -7.15 -2.14
N HIS A 78 0.99 -6.53 -1.30
CA HIS A 78 -0.18 -5.81 -1.79
C HIS A 78 0.22 -4.54 -2.56
N GLY A 79 -0.65 -4.09 -3.46
CA GLY A 79 -0.45 -2.83 -4.18
C GLY A 79 -0.65 -1.59 -3.30
N ASN A 80 -0.49 -0.42 -3.92
CA ASN A 80 -0.56 0.90 -3.29
C ASN A 80 -1.89 1.23 -2.58
N ALA A 81 -3.03 0.71 -3.08
CA ALA A 81 -4.34 0.99 -2.51
C ALA A 81 -4.82 -0.13 -1.58
N GLY A 82 -5.36 0.25 -0.43
CA GLY A 82 -5.92 -0.66 0.58
C GLY A 82 -4.86 -1.30 1.47
N ASN A 83 -5.03 -2.60 1.71
CA ASN A 83 -4.10 -3.46 2.45
C ASN A 83 -4.28 -4.93 1.97
N ILE A 84 -3.62 -5.87 2.63
CA ILE A 84 -3.59 -7.30 2.26
C ILE A 84 -4.98 -7.97 2.27
N SER A 85 -5.95 -7.48 3.05
CA SER A 85 -7.32 -8.05 3.09
C SER A 85 -8.05 -8.00 1.76
N GLY A 86 -7.73 -7.05 0.90
CA GLY A 86 -8.30 -6.95 -0.46
C GLY A 86 -7.69 -7.92 -1.47
N ARG A 87 -6.82 -8.85 -1.05
CA ARG A 87 -6.02 -9.71 -1.94
C ARG A 87 -6.26 -11.20 -1.73
N LEU A 88 -7.30 -11.57 -0.98
CA LEU A 88 -7.62 -12.96 -0.67
C LEU A 88 -7.79 -13.85 -1.91
N GLN A 89 -8.36 -13.34 -3.00
CA GLN A 89 -8.49 -14.12 -4.23
C GLN A 89 -7.13 -14.54 -4.83
N THR A 90 -6.16 -13.61 -4.84
CA THR A 90 -4.80 -13.90 -5.33
C THR A 90 -4.09 -14.85 -4.38
N ILE A 91 -4.20 -14.61 -3.07
CA ILE A 91 -3.63 -15.45 -2.03
C ILE A 91 -4.16 -16.89 -2.15
N GLN A 92 -5.47 -17.05 -2.29
CA GLN A 92 -6.11 -18.36 -2.46
C GLN A 92 -5.69 -19.04 -3.77
N LEU A 93 -5.54 -18.30 -4.86
CA LEU A 93 -5.00 -18.85 -6.11
C LEU A 93 -3.58 -19.39 -5.91
N LEU A 94 -2.69 -18.61 -5.27
CA LEU A 94 -1.31 -19.03 -5.02
C LEU A 94 -1.25 -20.25 -4.10
N HIS A 95 -2.07 -20.27 -3.06
CA HIS A 95 -2.20 -21.41 -2.15
C HIS A 95 -2.70 -22.68 -2.87
N ASN A 96 -3.72 -22.55 -3.71
CA ASN A 96 -4.27 -23.65 -4.52
C ASN A 96 -3.26 -24.20 -5.55
N LEU A 97 -2.24 -23.43 -5.92
CA LEU A 97 -1.13 -23.90 -6.74
C LEU A 97 -0.08 -24.68 -5.94
N GLY A 98 -0.31 -24.91 -4.65
CA GLY A 98 0.60 -25.62 -3.75
C GLY A 98 1.81 -24.77 -3.42
N MET A 99 1.60 -23.51 -3.03
CA MET A 99 2.67 -22.63 -2.56
C MET A 99 2.29 -22.05 -1.20
N ASP A 100 3.28 -21.96 -0.33
CA ASP A 100 3.12 -21.19 0.90
C ASP A 100 3.11 -19.70 0.52
N VAL A 101 2.29 -18.90 1.20
CA VAL A 101 2.19 -17.46 0.92
C VAL A 101 2.58 -16.69 2.17
N PHE A 102 3.49 -15.74 2.02
CA PHE A 102 3.88 -14.77 3.05
C PHE A 102 3.65 -13.34 2.57
#